data_AF-X0ZWN8-F1
#
_entry.id   AF-X0ZWN8-F1
#
_cell.length_a   1.000
_cell.length_b   1.000
_cell.length_c   1.000
_cell.angle_alpha   90.00
_cell.angle_beta   90.00
_cell.angle_gamma   90.00
#
_symmetry.space_group_name_H-M   'P 1'
#
loop_
_entity.id
_entity.type
_entity.pdbx_description
1 polymer ?
#
loop_
_entity_poly.entity_id
_entity_poly.type
_entity_poly.pdbx_seq_one_letter_code
_entity_poly.pdbx_strand_id
1 'polypeptide(L)'
;MSIIPVFEIGLWNAWIFILLVLFPLPLVVLFRKGVFKKTASIHASILTETENKIFIFSKIIMLSVFIYSIFLPLQLGMIWFSIGLPIYLLGLILQTIACV
;
A
#
# COMPACT_ATOMS: atom_id res chain seq x y z
N MET A 1 26.75 3.82 11.48
CA MET A 1 25.53 3.77 10.64
C MET A 1 24.34 3.78 11.58
N SER A 2 23.61 4.89 11.69
CA SER A 2 22.38 4.91 12.48
C SER A 2 21.35 4.01 11.81
N ILE A 3 20.76 3.09 12.57
CA ILE A 3 19.67 2.22 12.10
C ILE A 3 18.38 3.05 11.93
N ILE A 4 18.30 4.17 12.64
CA ILE A 4 17.17 5.09 12.60
C ILE A 4 17.38 6.06 11.43
N PRO A 5 16.47 6.08 10.43
CA PRO A 5 16.53 7.03 9.34
C PRO A 5 16.33 8.45 9.89
N VAL A 6 17.08 9.41 9.36
CA VAL A 6 16.83 10.82 9.64
C VAL A 6 15.53 11.19 8.93
N PHE A 7 14.53 11.61 9.71
CA PHE A 7 13.25 12.02 9.16
C PHE A 7 13.38 13.39 8.52
N GLU A 8 13.07 13.46 7.23
CA GLU A 8 13.09 14.68 6.43
C GLU A 8 11.85 14.68 5.55
N ILE A 9 11.16 15.81 5.46
CA ILE A 9 10.02 15.91 4.55
C ILE A 9 10.53 16.15 3.13
N GLY A 10 10.12 15.31 2.19
CA GLY A 10 10.65 15.34 0.83
C GLY A 10 9.67 14.77 -0.18
N LEU A 11 9.73 15.29 -1.40
CA LEU A 11 8.97 14.76 -2.53
C LEU A 11 9.47 13.35 -2.94
N TRP A 12 10.75 13.05 -2.68
CA TRP A 12 11.41 11.77 -3.01
C TRP A 12 11.49 10.82 -1.82
N ASN A 13 10.37 10.66 -1.13
CA ASN A 13 10.27 9.83 0.06
C ASN A 13 9.49 8.54 -0.22
N ALA A 14 9.46 7.63 0.76
CA ALA A 14 8.91 6.28 0.60
C ALA A 14 7.40 6.25 0.26
N TRP A 15 6.66 7.35 0.46
CA TRP A 15 5.24 7.46 0.11
C TRP A 15 4.94 7.19 -1.36
N ILE A 16 5.91 7.38 -2.27
CA ILE A 16 5.79 7.04 -3.69
C ILE A 16 5.41 5.56 -3.87
N PHE A 17 5.98 4.66 -3.07
CA PHE A 17 5.68 3.23 -3.13
C PHE A 17 4.24 2.90 -2.72
N ILE A 18 3.69 3.65 -1.77
CA ILE A 18 2.31 3.45 -1.32
C ILE A 18 1.34 3.94 -2.39
N LEU A 19 1.65 5.06 -3.07
CA LEU A 19 0.87 5.50 -4.22
C LEU A 19 0.87 4.48 -5.35
N LEU A 20 2.03 3.89 -5.67
CA LEU A 20 2.13 2.85 -6.69
C LEU A 20 1.27 1.62 -6.37
N VAL A 21 1.18 1.21 -5.10
CA VAL A 21 0.31 0.09 -4.68
C VAL A 21 -1.18 0.45 -4.73
N LEU A 22 -1.53 1.71 -4.48
CA LEU A 22 -2.90 2.21 -4.55
C LEU A 22 -3.37 2.47 -5.99
N PHE A 23 -2.45 2.76 -6.92
CA PHE A 23 -2.75 3.15 -8.30
C PHE A 23 -3.53 2.11 -9.15
N PRO A 24 -3.35 0.79 -8.99
CA PRO A 24 -4.17 -0.22 -9.66
C PRO A 24 -5.67 -0.13 -9.31
N LEU A 25 -6.04 0.32 -8.10
CA LEU A 25 -7.43 0.41 -7.68
C LEU A 25 -8.28 1.38 -8.54
N PRO A 26 -7.88 2.66 -8.74
CA PRO A 26 -8.61 3.57 -9.63
C PRO A 26 -8.58 3.12 -11.10
N LEU A 27 -7.52 2.45 -11.56
CA LEU A 27 -7.48 1.84 -12.90
C LEU A 27 -8.59 0.80 -13.08
N VAL A 28 -8.76 -0.12 -12.12
CA VAL A 28 -9.85 -1.10 -12.16
C VAL A 28 -11.22 -0.42 -12.14
N VAL A 29 -11.40 0.63 -11.34
CA VAL A 29 -12.65 1.40 -11.30
C VAL A 29 -12.95 2.07 -12.65
N LEU A 30 -11.93 2.62 -13.30
CA LEU A 30 -12.05 3.34 -14.56
C LEU A 30 -12.35 2.39 -15.73
N PHE A 31 -11.64 1.26 -15.81
CA PHE A 31 -11.74 0.30 -16.91
C PHE A 31 -12.85 -0.75 -16.72
N ARG A 32 -13.22 -1.10 -15.49
CA ARG A 32 -14.34 -2.01 -15.18
C ARG A 32 -15.42 -1.31 -14.34
N LYS A 33 -16.13 -0.35 -14.95
CA LYS A 33 -17.32 0.30 -14.37
C LYS A 33 -18.31 -0.76 -13.88
N GLY A 34 -18.49 -0.85 -12.56
CA GLY A 34 -19.46 -1.76 -11.92
C GLY A 34 -18.86 -2.88 -11.06
N VAL A 35 -17.58 -3.23 -11.25
CA VAL A 35 -16.94 -4.28 -10.44
C VAL A 35 -16.67 -3.80 -9.01
N PHE A 36 -16.26 -2.54 -8.84
CA PHE A 36 -15.96 -1.99 -7.51
C PHE A 36 -17.17 -1.97 -6.57
N LYS A 37 -18.35 -1.63 -7.10
CA LYS A 37 -19.61 -1.60 -6.33
C LYS A 37 -20.03 -3.02 -5.91
N LYS A 38 -19.83 -4.00 -6.79
CA LYS A 38 -20.15 -5.41 -6.56
C LYS A 38 -19.17 -6.06 -5.57
N THR A 39 -17.87 -5.79 -5.69
CA THR A 39 -16.85 -6.32 -4.77
C THR A 39 -16.98 -5.72 -3.38
N ALA A 40 -17.18 -4.40 -3.26
CA ALA A 40 -17.36 -3.76 -1.96
C ALA A 40 -18.64 -4.21 -1.24
N SER A 41 -19.76 -4.38 -1.97
CA SER A 41 -21.01 -4.87 -1.39
C SER A 41 -20.94 -6.35 -0.99
N ILE A 42 -20.28 -7.18 -1.81
CA ILE A 42 -20.09 -8.61 -1.52
C ILE A 42 -19.14 -8.80 -0.32
N HIS A 43 -18.04 -8.03 -0.26
CA HIS A 43 -17.14 -8.10 0.89
C HIS A 43 -17.86 -7.70 2.18
N ALA A 44 -18.63 -6.60 2.18
CA ALA A 44 -19.37 -6.15 3.35
C ALA A 44 -20.45 -7.13 3.82
N SER A 45 -21.05 -7.92 2.91
CA SER A 45 -22.07 -8.92 3.27
C SER A 45 -21.49 -10.27 3.72
N ILE A 46 -20.26 -10.59 3.34
CA ILE A 46 -19.60 -11.87 3.67
C ILE A 46 -18.80 -11.77 4.97
N LEU A 47 -18.31 -10.58 5.30
CA LEU A 47 -17.42 -10.38 6.43
C LEU A 47 -18.15 -10.55 7.76
N THR A 48 -17.66 -11.45 8.60
CA THR A 48 -18.10 -11.54 10.00
C THR A 48 -17.75 -10.26 10.75
N GLU A 49 -18.43 -9.98 11.88
CA GLU A 49 -18.16 -8.76 12.67
C GLU A 49 -16.68 -8.64 13.08
N THR A 50 -16.03 -9.76 13.36
CA THR A 50 -14.60 -9.81 13.70
C THR A 50 -13.72 -9.43 12.51
N GLU A 51 -13.97 -10.02 11.34
CA GLU A 51 -13.23 -9.70 10.13
C GLU A 51 -13.44 -8.24 9.69
N ASN A 52 -14.64 -7.69 9.91
CA ASN A 52 -14.93 -6.28 9.64
C ASN A 52 -14.12 -5.34 10.56
N LYS A 53 -14.01 -5.66 11.85
CA LYS A 53 -13.13 -4.93 12.78
C LYS A 53 -11.67 -4.99 12.36
N ILE A 54 -11.19 -6.18 11.97
CA ILE A 54 -9.81 -6.36 11.46
C ILE A 54 -9.60 -5.55 10.18
N PHE A 55 -10.56 -5.55 9.26
CA PHE A 55 -10.50 -4.77 8.04
C PHE A 55 -10.39 -3.27 8.33
N ILE A 56 -11.24 -2.72 9.20
CA ILE A 56 -11.17 -1.31 9.61
C ILE A 56 -9.82 -1.02 10.27
N PHE A 57 -9.35 -1.88 11.16
CA PHE A 57 -8.05 -1.70 11.83
C PHE A 57 -6.89 -1.71 10.84
N SER A 58 -6.91 -2.59 9.83
CA SER A 58 -5.90 -2.62 8.77
C SER A 58 -5.86 -1.33 7.96
N LYS A 59 -7.01 -0.68 7.73
CA LYS A 59 -7.08 0.64 7.06
C LYS A 59 -6.43 1.73 7.90
N ILE A 60 -6.62 1.71 9.22
CA ILE A 60 -5.98 2.65 10.15
C ILE A 60 -4.46 2.46 10.12
N ILE A 61 -3.98 1.21 10.22
CA ILE A 61 -2.54 0.91 10.12
C ILE A 61 -1.97 1.42 8.79
N MET A 62 -2.65 1.12 7.68
CA MET A 62 -2.22 1.56 6.35
C MET A 62 -2.11 3.09 6.26
N LEU A 63 -3.06 3.83 6.85
CA LEU A 63 -3.01 5.29 6.93
C LEU A 63 -1.82 5.78 7.77
N SER A 64 -1.57 5.17 8.92
CA SER A 64 -0.41 5.50 9.76
C SER A 64 0.92 5.24 9.05
N VAL A 65 1.03 4.11 8.34
CA VAL A 65 2.20 3.77 7.52
C VAL A 65 2.38 4.77 6.37
N PHE A 66 1.28 5.22 5.75
CA PHE A 66 1.34 6.26 4.73
C PHE A 66 1.87 7.58 5.28
N ILE A 67 1.35 8.05 6.41
CA ILE A 67 1.84 9.28 7.05
C ILE A 67 3.33 9.13 7.41
N TYR A 68 3.73 8.01 7.98
CA TYR A 68 5.14 7.72 8.30
C TYR A 68 6.04 7.78 7.05
N SER A 69 5.59 7.23 5.93
CA SER A 69 6.36 7.18 4.68
C SER A 69 6.61 8.55 4.04
N ILE A 70 5.80 9.57 4.38
CA ILE A 70 6.01 10.95 3.91
C ILE A 70 7.28 11.55 4.50
N PHE A 71 7.66 11.14 5.71
CA PHE A 71 8.85 11.65 6.39
C PHE A 71 10.08 10.74 6.21
N LEU A 72 9.91 9.59 5.55
CA LEU A 72 10.97 8.61 5.37
C LEU A 72 11.71 8.81 4.03
N PRO A 73 12.93 9.36 4.02
CA PRO A 73 13.67 9.59 2.79
C PRO A 73 14.12 8.27 2.13
N LEU A 74 14.14 8.25 0.80
CA LEU A 74 14.64 7.12 0.01
C LEU A 74 16.16 7.06 0.05
N GLN A 75 16.70 6.32 1.02
CA GLN A 75 18.13 6.10 1.13
C GLN A 75 18.54 4.87 0.30
N LEU A 76 18.87 5.10 -0.98
CA LEU A 76 19.22 4.04 -1.94
C LEU A 76 20.45 3.20 -1.53
N GLY A 77 21.36 3.77 -0.73
CA GLY A 77 22.56 3.10 -0.24
C GLY A 77 22.38 2.23 1.01
N MET A 78 21.17 2.15 1.56
CA MET A 78 20.90 1.39 2.78
C MET A 78 20.55 -0.08 2.48
N ILE A 79 21.10 -0.99 3.31
CA ILE A 79 20.85 -2.44 3.20
C ILE A 79 19.35 -2.76 3.25
N TRP A 80 18.60 -2.08 4.13
CA TRP A 80 17.15 -2.26 4.27
C TRP A 80 16.39 -1.92 2.99
N PHE A 81 16.84 -0.91 2.25
CA PHE A 81 16.24 -0.53 0.97
C PHE A 81 16.52 -1.62 -0.08
N SER A 82 17.77 -2.10 -0.18
CA SER A 82 18.16 -3.14 -1.12
C SER A 82 17.42 -4.46 -0.90
N ILE A 83 17.09 -4.81 0.35
CA ILE A 83 16.31 -6.01 0.67
C ILE A 83 14.81 -5.77 0.51
N GLY A 84 14.32 -4.61 0.93
CA GLY A 84 12.90 -4.27 0.87
C GLY A 84 12.38 -4.09 -0.55
N LEU A 85 13.20 -3.51 -1.45
CA LEU A 85 12.79 -3.22 -2.82
C LEU A 85 12.41 -4.48 -3.63
N PRO A 86 13.19 -5.58 -3.64
CA PRO A 86 12.78 -6.83 -4.29
C PRO A 86 11.47 -7.40 -3.74
N ILE A 87 11.28 -7.37 -2.42
CA ILE A 87 10.05 -7.88 -1.76
C ILE A 87 8.85 -7.04 -2.20
N TYR A 88 9.02 -5.72 -2.22
CA TYR A 88 8.00 -4.79 -2.69
C TYR A 88 7.62 -5.03 -4.15
N LEU A 89 8.61 -5.14 -5.04
CA LEU A 89 8.38 -5.38 -6.47
C LEU A 89 7.67 -6.72 -6.72
N LEU A 90 8.06 -7.78 -6.01
CA LEU A 90 7.41 -9.08 -6.10
C LEU A 90 5.93 -8.98 -5.68
N GLY A 91 5.63 -8.28 -4.58
CA GLY A 91 4.26 -8.01 -4.16
C GLY A 91 3.46 -7.22 -5.20
N LEU A 92 4.06 -6.20 -5.82
CA LEU A 92 3.42 -5.38 -6.84
C LEU A 92 3.12 -6.18 -8.13
N ILE A 93 4.02 -7.07 -8.54
CA ILE A 93 3.80 -7.97 -9.68
C ILE A 93 2.63 -8.91 -9.39
N LEU A 94 2.63 -9.58 -8.23
CA LEU A 94 1.54 -10.47 -7.83
C LEU A 94 0.19 -9.74 -7.76
N GLN A 95 0.17 -8.53 -7.21
CA GLN A 95 -1.03 -7.69 -7.16
C GLN A 95 -1.53 -7.34 -8.58
N THR A 96 -0.61 -6.99 -9.48
CA THR A 96 -0.96 -6.66 -10.87
C THR A 96 -1.56 -7.86 -11.59
N ILE A 97 -0.94 -9.05 -11.45
CA ILE A 97 -1.46 -10.29 -12.03
C ILE A 97 -2.84 -10.62 -11.48
N ALA A 98 -3.06 -10.46 -10.17
CA ALA A 98 -4.35 -10.74 -9.55
C ALA A 98 -5.45 -9.73 -9.96
N CYS A 99 -5.08 -8.53 -10.39
CA CYS A 99 -6.03 -7.48 -10.78
C CYS A 99 -6.46 -7.53 -12.25
N VAL A 100 -5.62 -8.07 -13.14
CA VAL A 100 -5.89 -8.23 -14.59
C VAL A 100 -6.90 -9.37 -14.82
#